data_AF-A0A6C0CET1-F1
#
_entry.id   AF-A0A6C0CET1-F1
#
_cell.length_a   1.000
_cell.length_b   1.000
_cell.length_c   1.000
_cell.angle_alpha   90.00
_cell.angle_beta   90.00
_cell.angle_gamma   90.00
#
_symmetry.space_group_name_H-M   'P 1'
#
loop_
_entity.id
_entity.type
_entity.pdbx_description
1 polymer ?
#
loop_
_entity_poly.entity_id
_entity_poly.type
_entity_poly.pdbx_seq_one_letter_code
_entity_poly.pdbx_strand_id
1 'polypeptide(L)'
;MLITLSTNKRIIFLLSQLINEPAICDKIVEIKDEEEKKDALKYHYERWENIAGSHYILHDTHAGKFSIIHNETNYIVKKDHKPIFYNITGISYQVVELIHELIRIFDKEWLNYDDMLYSKLADLIMDEYKK
;
A
#
# COMPACT_ATOMS: atom_id res chain seq x y z
N MET A 1 -39.33 21.39 -0.68
CA MET A 1 -38.91 20.31 0.24
C MET A 1 -38.12 19.29 -0.57
N LEU A 2 -36.80 19.33 -0.49
CA LEU A 2 -35.92 18.37 -1.19
C LEU A 2 -35.89 17.09 -0.37
N ILE A 3 -36.63 16.06 -0.80
CA ILE A 3 -36.57 14.74 -0.18
C ILE A 3 -35.28 14.09 -0.66
N THR A 4 -34.21 14.20 0.12
CA THR A 4 -32.99 13.42 -0.09
C THR A 4 -33.26 11.98 0.33
N LEU A 5 -33.63 11.13 -0.63
CA LEU A 5 -33.71 9.69 -0.42
C LEU A 5 -32.30 9.13 -0.16
N SER A 6 -32.15 8.23 0.80
CA SER A 6 -30.91 7.48 0.97
C SER A 6 -30.59 6.69 -0.31
N THR A 7 -29.31 6.42 -0.57
CA THR A 7 -28.84 5.76 -1.82
C THR A 7 -29.66 4.49 -2.13
N ASN A 8 -29.93 3.66 -1.12
CA ASN A 8 -30.72 2.44 -1.26
C ASN A 8 -32.21 2.73 -1.58
N LYS A 9 -32.81 3.76 -0.98
CA LYS A 9 -34.20 4.16 -1.33
C LYS A 9 -34.30 4.68 -2.76
N ARG A 10 -33.26 5.34 -3.26
CA ARG A 10 -33.18 5.76 -4.66
C ARG A 10 -33.06 4.55 -5.60
N ILE A 11 -32.28 3.54 -5.22
CA ILE A 11 -32.16 2.29 -5.98
C ILE A 11 -33.52 1.57 -6.01
N ILE A 12 -34.18 1.40 -4.86
CA ILE A 12 -35.52 0.77 -4.78
C ILE A 12 -36.53 1.51 -5.66
N PHE A 13 -36.54 2.84 -5.61
CA PHE A 13 -37.43 3.65 -6.44
C PHE A 13 -37.19 3.44 -7.95
N LEU A 14 -35.93 3.31 -8.37
CA LEU A 14 -35.61 3.03 -9.77
C LEU A 14 -35.96 1.59 -10.15
N LEU A 15 -35.71 0.62 -9.27
CA LEU A 15 -36.08 -0.79 -9.47
C LEU A 15 -37.61 -0.95 -9.59
N SER A 16 -38.38 -0.23 -8.78
CA SER A 16 -39.85 -0.32 -8.78
C SER A 16 -40.49 0.23 -10.06
N GLN A 17 -39.76 1.01 -10.87
CA GLN A 17 -40.21 1.42 -12.21
C GLN A 17 -40.12 0.27 -13.23
N LEU A 18 -39.29 -0.74 -12.97
CA LEU A 18 -39.05 -1.88 -13.86
C LEU A 18 -39.71 -3.17 -13.34
N ILE A 19 -39.76 -3.35 -12.03
CA ILE A 19 -40.26 -4.54 -11.34
C ILE A 19 -41.39 -4.11 -10.40
N ASN A 20 -42.63 -4.47 -10.75
CA ASN A 20 -43.80 -4.14 -9.95
C ASN A 20 -44.03 -5.15 -8.80
N GLU A 21 -42.95 -5.52 -8.11
CA GLU A 21 -42.95 -6.40 -6.94
C GLU A 21 -41.95 -5.86 -5.92
N PRO A 22 -42.42 -5.14 -4.88
CA PRO A 22 -41.55 -4.49 -3.90
C PRO A 22 -40.63 -5.46 -3.17
N ALA A 23 -41.10 -6.68 -2.86
CA ALA A 23 -40.31 -7.67 -2.14
C ALA A 23 -39.05 -8.08 -2.92
N ILE A 24 -39.15 -8.15 -4.25
CA ILE A 24 -38.01 -8.44 -5.13
C ILE A 24 -37.03 -7.27 -5.14
N CYS A 25 -37.52 -6.04 -5.20
CA CYS A 25 -36.68 -4.84 -5.17
C CYS A 25 -35.87 -4.74 -3.87
N ASP A 26 -36.50 -5.01 -2.72
CA ASP A 26 -35.84 -5.03 -1.42
C ASP A 26 -34.78 -6.14 -1.36
N LYS A 27 -35.10 -7.34 -1.89
CA LYS A 27 -34.16 -8.46 -1.91
C LYS A 27 -32.92 -8.18 -2.77
N ILE A 28 -33.08 -7.50 -3.90
CA ILE A 28 -31.95 -7.11 -4.76
C ILE A 28 -31.01 -6.17 -4.00
N VAL A 29 -31.56 -5.19 -3.28
CA VAL A 29 -30.74 -4.25 -2.49
C VAL A 29 -30.04 -4.95 -1.34
N GLU A 30 -30.70 -5.90 -0.68
CA GLU A 30 -30.08 -6.71 0.37
C GLU A 30 -28.88 -7.52 -0.16
N ILE A 31 -29.04 -8.21 -1.30
CA ILE A 31 -27.95 -8.96 -1.94
C ILE A 31 -26.78 -8.02 -2.29
N LYS A 32 -27.08 -6.88 -2.91
CA LYS A 32 -26.08 -5.87 -3.26
C LYS A 32 -25.32 -5.35 -2.03
N ASP A 33 -26.01 -5.10 -0.91
CA ASP A 33 -25.37 -4.66 0.33
C ASP A 33 -24.50 -5.76 0.97
N GLU A 34 -24.88 -7.03 0.84
CA GLU A 34 -24.06 -8.16 1.28
C GLU A 34 -22.80 -8.33 0.42
N GLU A 35 -22.93 -8.20 -0.90
CA GLU A 35 -21.81 -8.25 -1.83
C GLU A 35 -20.82 -7.10 -1.61
N GLU A 36 -21.31 -5.87 -1.44
CA GLU A 36 -20.45 -4.72 -1.13
C GLU A 36 -19.66 -4.91 0.16
N LYS A 37 -20.29 -5.45 1.22
CA LYS A 37 -19.61 -5.74 2.48
C LYS A 37 -18.53 -6.81 2.30
N LYS A 38 -18.83 -7.86 1.53
CA LYS A 38 -17.89 -8.94 1.24
C LYS A 38 -16.68 -8.44 0.45
N ASP A 39 -16.92 -7.62 -0.56
CA ASP A 39 -15.86 -7.04 -1.39
C ASP A 39 -15.00 -6.05 -0.60
N ALA A 40 -15.62 -5.21 0.23
CA ALA A 40 -14.90 -4.30 1.12
C ALA A 40 -14.02 -5.08 2.10
N LEU A 41 -14.56 -6.13 2.73
CA LEU A 41 -13.79 -6.98 3.63
C LEU A 41 -12.61 -7.64 2.92
N LYS A 42 -12.85 -8.22 1.74
CA LYS A 42 -11.81 -8.86 0.93
C LYS A 42 -10.70 -7.86 0.57
N TYR A 43 -11.05 -6.68 0.10
CA TYR A 43 -10.10 -5.63 -0.24
C TYR A 43 -9.22 -5.24 0.95
N HIS A 44 -9.82 -5.02 2.13
CA HIS A 44 -9.06 -4.66 3.32
C HIS A 44 -8.19 -5.81 3.82
N TYR A 45 -8.67 -7.06 3.74
CA TYR A 45 -7.93 -8.24 4.12
C TYR A 45 -6.69 -8.46 3.22
N GLU A 46 -6.87 -8.42 1.90
CA GLU A 46 -5.77 -8.57 0.93
C GLU A 46 -4.71 -7.48 1.11
N ARG A 47 -5.12 -6.23 1.37
CA ARG A 47 -4.18 -5.15 1.69
C ARG A 47 -3.44 -5.40 2.99
N TRP A 48 -4.15 -5.81 4.04
CA TRP A 48 -3.51 -6.10 5.32
C TRP A 48 -2.48 -7.21 5.17
N GLU A 49 -2.81 -8.31 4.51
CA GLU A 49 -1.92 -9.44 4.31
C GLU A 49 -0.68 -9.06 3.49
N ASN A 50 -0.88 -8.40 2.34
CA ASN A 50 0.21 -8.11 1.40
C ASN A 50 1.07 -6.90 1.77
N ILE A 51 0.56 -6.00 2.61
CA ILE A 51 1.29 -4.81 3.07
C ILE A 51 1.80 -5.04 4.50
N ALA A 52 0.88 -5.10 5.47
CA ALA A 52 1.21 -5.09 6.89
C ALA A 52 1.67 -6.46 7.42
N GLY A 53 0.90 -7.53 7.20
CA GLY A 53 1.26 -8.89 7.63
C GLY A 53 2.56 -9.35 6.98
N SER A 54 2.68 -9.03 5.69
CA SER A 54 3.89 -9.08 4.89
C SER A 54 5.13 -8.51 5.60
N HIS A 55 4.99 -7.39 6.32
CA HIS A 55 6.09 -6.70 6.98
C HIS A 55 6.50 -7.39 8.27
N TYR A 56 5.52 -7.82 9.07
CA TYR A 56 5.76 -8.59 10.28
C TYR A 56 6.54 -9.89 10.00
N ILE A 57 6.20 -10.61 8.93
CA ILE A 57 6.88 -11.87 8.57
C ILE A 57 8.34 -11.65 8.13
N LEU A 58 8.61 -10.55 7.42
CA LEU A 58 9.94 -10.25 6.89
C LEU A 58 10.92 -9.75 7.97
N HIS A 59 10.41 -8.99 8.95
CA HIS A 59 11.23 -8.52 10.07
C HIS A 59 11.99 -9.67 10.75
N ASP A 60 11.37 -10.84 10.84
CA ASP A 60 11.92 -11.99 11.58
C ASP A 60 12.87 -12.88 10.75
N THR A 61 12.96 -12.68 9.43
CA THR A 61 13.61 -13.65 8.52
C THR A 61 14.74 -13.08 7.66
N HIS A 62 15.05 -11.78 7.71
CA HIS A 62 16.02 -11.17 6.78
C HIS A 62 17.23 -10.51 7.44
N ALA A 63 18.43 -10.92 6.99
CA ALA A 63 19.71 -10.27 7.26
C ALA A 63 20.29 -9.67 5.96
N GLY A 64 20.75 -8.41 5.99
CA GLY A 64 21.32 -7.71 4.84
C GLY A 64 20.31 -6.89 4.01
N LYS A 65 19.58 -6.01 4.71
CA LYS A 65 18.34 -5.31 4.30
C LYS A 65 18.44 -4.35 3.11
N PHE A 66 19.63 -3.82 2.83
CA PHE A 66 19.84 -2.90 1.70
C PHE A 66 20.75 -3.46 0.64
N SER A 67 20.66 -2.85 -0.54
CA SER A 67 21.77 -2.70 -1.48
C SER A 67 22.88 -1.92 -0.77
N ILE A 68 23.74 -2.61 -0.01
CA ILE A 68 24.79 -1.96 0.78
C ILE A 68 25.81 -1.36 -0.18
N ILE A 69 26.04 -0.05 -0.06
CA ILE A 69 27.21 0.63 -0.63
C ILE A 69 28.39 0.27 0.29
N HIS A 70 29.12 -0.80 -0.04
CA HIS A 70 30.16 -1.32 0.84
C HIS A 70 31.40 -0.42 0.90
N ASN A 71 31.65 0.35 -0.15
CA ASN A 71 32.66 1.40 -0.25
C ASN A 71 32.36 2.23 -1.52
N GLU A 72 32.81 3.48 -1.58
CA GLU A 72 32.62 4.41 -2.72
C GLU A 72 33.08 3.84 -4.09
N THR A 73 33.75 2.69 -4.09
CA THR A 73 34.27 1.98 -5.26
C THR A 73 33.47 0.74 -5.67
N ASN A 74 32.66 0.13 -4.78
CA ASN A 74 31.95 -1.12 -5.07
C ASN A 74 30.47 -1.03 -4.66
N TYR A 75 29.60 -0.89 -5.66
CA TYR A 75 28.15 -0.85 -5.49
C TYR A 75 27.56 -2.25 -5.71
N ILE A 76 26.90 -2.81 -4.70
CA ILE A 76 26.14 -4.05 -4.85
C ILE A 76 24.65 -3.69 -4.93
N VAL A 77 24.14 -3.59 -6.15
CA VAL A 77 22.70 -3.39 -6.39
C VAL A 77 21.98 -4.72 -6.12
N LYS A 78 21.13 -4.74 -5.09
CA LYS A 78 20.23 -5.86 -4.82
C LYS A 78 18.83 -5.52 -5.33
N LYS A 79 18.18 -6.51 -5.95
CA LYS A 79 16.77 -6.37 -6.34
C LYS A 79 15.89 -6.18 -5.10
N ASP A 80 14.76 -5.51 -5.27
CA ASP A 80 13.74 -5.43 -4.23
C ASP A 80 13.31 -6.85 -3.84
N HIS A 81 13.32 -7.14 -2.55
CA HIS A 81 12.99 -8.46 -2.05
C HIS A 81 11.46 -8.67 -1.95
N LYS A 82 10.65 -7.62 -2.11
CA LYS A 82 9.19 -7.73 -2.12
C LYS A 82 8.53 -7.01 -3.31
N PRO A 83 8.65 -7.57 -4.52
CA PRO A 83 8.06 -6.98 -5.72
C PRO A 83 6.53 -6.86 -5.62
N ILE A 84 5.85 -7.74 -4.88
CA ILE A 84 4.40 -7.65 -4.66
C ILE A 84 4.04 -6.36 -3.92
N PHE A 85 4.82 -5.97 -2.91
CA PHE A 85 4.59 -4.73 -2.17
C PHE A 85 4.78 -3.51 -3.07
N TYR A 86 5.84 -3.52 -3.89
CA TYR A 86 6.05 -2.47 -4.89
C TYR A 86 4.91 -2.38 -5.89
N ASN A 87 4.43 -3.51 -6.42
CA ASN A 87 3.32 -3.55 -7.37
C ASN A 87 2.02 -3.00 -6.78
N ILE A 88 1.80 -3.14 -5.47
CA ILE A 88 0.59 -2.67 -4.78
C ILE A 88 0.71 -1.20 -4.38
N THR A 89 1.88 -0.76 -3.90
CA THR A 89 2.06 0.54 -3.24
C THR A 89 2.80 1.56 -4.09
N GLY A 90 3.55 1.11 -5.11
CA GLY A 90 4.50 1.92 -5.88
C GLY A 90 5.79 2.25 -5.12
N ILE A 91 5.95 1.75 -3.89
CA ILE A 91 7.08 2.07 -3.02
C ILE A 91 7.97 0.84 -2.90
N SER A 92 9.27 1.01 -3.10
CA SER A 92 10.22 -0.08 -2.89
C SER A 92 10.25 -0.45 -1.41
N TYR A 93 10.20 -1.74 -1.12
CA TYR A 93 10.22 -2.20 0.26
C TYR A 93 11.57 -1.88 0.94
N GLN A 94 12.66 -1.80 0.17
CA GLN A 94 13.96 -1.31 0.66
C GLN A 94 13.84 0.12 1.24
N VAL A 95 12.98 0.99 0.71
CA VAL A 95 12.77 2.35 1.25
C VAL A 95 12.06 2.30 2.61
N VAL A 96 11.09 1.40 2.77
CA VAL A 96 10.36 1.23 4.04
C VAL A 96 11.32 0.75 5.12
N GLU A 97 12.12 -0.27 4.85
CA GLU A 97 13.14 -0.74 5.79
C GLU A 97 14.12 0.36 6.16
N LEU A 98 14.51 1.20 5.20
CA LEU A 98 15.42 2.31 5.44
C LEU A 98 14.84 3.29 6.46
N ILE A 99 13.59 3.70 6.26
CA ILE A 99 12.88 4.58 7.19
C ILE A 99 12.83 3.95 8.58
N HIS A 100 12.54 2.65 8.68
CA HIS A 100 12.52 1.95 9.96
C HIS A 100 13.89 1.90 10.66
N GLU A 101 14.99 1.78 9.91
CA GLU A 101 16.34 1.86 10.48
C GLU A 101 16.69 3.27 10.94
N LEU A 102 16.41 4.29 10.12
CA LEU A 102 16.62 5.70 10.49
C LEU A 102 15.86 6.07 11.76
N ILE A 103 14.62 5.59 11.92
CA ILE A 103 13.83 5.81 13.15
C ILE A 103 14.44 5.08 14.37
N ARG A 104 15.10 3.94 14.16
CA ARG A 104 15.75 3.17 15.23
C ARG A 104 17.09 3.76 15.67
N ILE A 105 17.72 4.63 14.87
CA ILE A 105 18.98 5.29 15.23
C ILE A 105 18.68 6.35 16.29
N PHE A 106 19.15 6.10 17.52
CA PHE A 106 19.07 7.06 18.62
C PHE A 106 20.22 8.06 18.65
N ASP A 107 21.30 7.79 17.91
CA ASP A 107 22.51 8.61 17.88
C ASP A 107 22.52 9.57 16.70
N LYS A 108 22.50 10.88 17.00
CA LYS A 108 22.33 11.95 16.01
C LYS A 108 23.52 12.09 15.04
N GLU A 109 24.71 11.65 15.43
CA GLU A 109 25.90 11.75 14.57
C GLU A 109 25.84 10.77 13.38
N TRP A 110 25.33 9.56 13.60
CA TRP A 110 25.12 8.57 12.54
C TRP A 110 24.03 9.00 11.56
N LEU A 111 22.99 9.68 12.06
CA LEU A 111 21.91 10.21 11.22
C LEU A 111 22.43 11.20 10.16
N ASN A 112 23.33 12.11 10.55
CA ASN A 112 23.90 13.09 9.61
C ASN A 112 24.77 12.43 8.53
N TYR A 113 25.49 11.36 8.89
CA TYR A 113 26.32 10.61 7.95
C TYR A 113 25.45 9.83 6.95
N ASP A 114 24.38 9.20 7.43
CA ASP A 114 23.43 8.48 6.61
C ASP A 114 22.65 9.42 5.67
N ASP A 115 22.17 10.57 6.16
CA ASP A 115 21.51 11.60 5.34
C ASP A 115 22.41 12.10 4.19
N MET A 116 23.71 12.27 4.46
CA MET A 116 24.69 12.63 3.43
C MET A 116 24.80 11.53 2.36
N LEU A 117 24.88 10.26 2.77
CA LEU A 117 24.96 9.12 1.84
C LEU A 117 23.69 9.00 0.99
N TYR A 118 22.50 9.16 1.58
CA TYR A 118 21.24 9.09 0.84
C TYR A 118 21.04 10.26 -0.11
N SER A 119 21.46 11.47 0.27
CA SER A 119 21.46 12.63 -0.62
C SER A 119 22.33 12.38 -1.84
N LYS A 120 23.56 11.89 -1.64
CA LYS A 120 24.49 11.54 -2.72
C LYS A 120 23.93 10.44 -3.63
N LEU A 121 23.26 9.43 -3.07
CA LEU A 121 22.59 8.38 -3.84
C LEU A 121 21.43 8.93 -4.69
N ALA A 122 20.60 9.80 -4.11
CA ALA A 122 19.47 10.41 -4.81
C ALA A 122 19.93 11.26 -6.01
N ASP A 123 20.99 12.06 -5.83
CA ASP A 123 21.60 12.85 -6.91
C ASP A 123 22.09 11.96 -8.05
N LEU A 124 22.80 10.86 -7.72
CA LEU A 124 23.29 9.90 -8.72
C LEU A 124 22.15 9.23 -9.51
N ILE A 125 21.05 8.87 -8.85
CA ILE A 125 19.86 8.31 -9.50
C ILE A 125 19.24 9.35 -10.45
N MET A 126 19.09 10.60 -9.99
CA MET A 126 18.52 11.68 -10.80
C MET A 126 19.35 11.98 -12.05
N ASP A 127 20.67 11.87 -11.98
CA ASP A 127 21.54 12.09 -13.12
C ASP A 127 21.53 10.93 -14.13
N GLU A 128 21.34 9.68 -13.68
CA GLU A 128 21.07 8.55 -14.56
C GLU A 128 19.72 8.70 -15.29
N TYR A 129 18.66 9.14 -14.60
CA TYR A 129 17.33 9.33 -15.19
C TYR A 129 17.25 10.47 -16.23
N LYS A 130 18.20 11.42 -16.20
CA LYS A 130 18.26 12.52 -17.17
C LYS A 130 18.99 12.14 -18.48
N LYS A 131 19.72 11.03 -18.50
CA LYS A 131 20.36 10.49 -19.72
C LYS A 131 19.34 9.77 -20.59
#